data_AF-A0A6I5NQK4-F1
#
_entry.id   AF-A0A6I5NQK4-F1
#
_cell.length_a   1.000
_cell.length_b   1.000
_cell.length_c   1.000
_cell.angle_alpha   90.00
_cell.angle_beta   90.00
_cell.angle_gamma   90.00
#
_symmetry.space_group_name_H-M   'P 1'
#
loop_
_entity.id
_entity.type
_entity.pdbx_description
1 polymer ?
#
loop_
_entity_poly.entity_id
_entity_poly.type
_entity_poly.pdbx_seq_one_letter_code
_entity_poly.pdbx_strand_id
1 'polypeptide(L)'
;MQQKKYSQAIRKLQQGLKRDPDQTLTVSEAEIWRLQGQDEFDQGRYAQAEKSFNRAAELGLQEDIYYWLAKSLLKQQKPAAALNIVQSAFDDKTLPKDLGGCYLKLLLLNDKADVVEQLVKTQTKRFYAPHLHWAPRAQWR
;
A
#
# COMPACT_ATOMS: atom_id res chain seq x y z
N MET A 1 0.97 -7.25 23.97
CA MET A 1 2.24 -8.02 23.88
C MET A 1 2.94 -7.88 22.54
N GLN A 2 2.25 -7.90 21.40
CA GLN A 2 2.88 -7.88 20.06
C GLN A 2 3.67 -6.60 19.74
N GLN A 3 3.14 -5.40 20.04
CA GLN A 3 3.89 -4.13 19.84
C GLN A 3 5.27 -4.14 20.50
N LYS A 4 5.37 -4.67 21.73
CA LYS A 4 6.65 -4.80 22.45
C LYS A 4 7.65 -5.71 21.70
N LYS A 5 7.16 -6.74 21.00
CA LYS A 5 8.01 -7.64 20.21
C LYS A 5 8.53 -6.96 18.95
N TYR A 6 7.70 -6.20 18.22
CA TYR A 6 8.14 -5.46 17.04
C TYR A 6 9.19 -4.39 17.39
N SER A 7 8.97 -3.61 18.45
CA SER A 7 9.97 -2.63 18.90
C SER A 7 11.27 -3.29 19.35
N GLN A 8 11.22 -4.47 19.97
CA GLN A 8 12.41 -5.23 20.33
C GLN A 8 13.13 -5.79 19.10
N ALA A 9 12.39 -6.26 18.08
CA ALA A 9 12.96 -6.74 16.83
C ALA A 9 13.72 -5.63 16.10
N ILE A 10 13.12 -4.44 15.96
CA ILE A 10 13.78 -3.26 15.37
C ILE A 10 15.06 -2.91 16.13
N ARG A 11 15.01 -2.84 17.47
CA ARG A 11 16.19 -2.55 18.29
C ARG A 11 17.32 -3.55 18.09
N LYS A 12 17.00 -4.85 18.07
CA LYS A 12 18.00 -5.91 17.84
C LYS A 12 18.60 -5.82 16.45
N LEU A 13 17.78 -5.55 15.43
CA LEU A 13 18.22 -5.35 14.05
C LEU A 13 19.20 -4.17 13.95
N GLN A 14 18.83 -3.01 14.52
CA GLN A 14 19.67 -1.81 14.52
C GLN A 14 20.98 -2.01 15.27
N GLN A 15 20.96 -2.73 16.40
CA GLN A 15 22.18 -3.08 17.14
C GLN A 15 23.10 -4.02 16.35
N GLY A 16 22.54 -4.99 15.63
CA GLY A 16 23.27 -5.88 14.74
C GLY A 16 23.98 -5.10 13.63
N LEU A 17 23.23 -4.29 12.88
CA LEU A 17 23.77 -3.43 11.81
C LEU A 17 24.82 -2.44 12.31
N LYS A 18 24.70 -1.93 13.54
CA LYS A 18 25.72 -1.05 14.13
C LYS A 18 27.02 -1.80 14.42
N ARG A 19 26.93 -3.08 14.80
CA ARG A 19 28.09 -3.93 15.11
C ARG A 19 28.75 -4.46 13.84
N ASP A 20 27.95 -4.80 12.84
CA ASP A 20 28.39 -5.35 11.57
C ASP A 20 27.50 -4.77 10.44
N PRO A 21 27.90 -3.63 9.85
CA PRO A 21 27.10 -2.95 8.83
C PRO A 21 26.92 -3.74 7.53
N ASP A 22 27.88 -4.62 7.21
CA ASP A 22 27.89 -5.42 5.98
C ASP A 22 27.16 -6.77 6.16
N GLN A 23 26.60 -7.01 7.35
CA GLN A 23 25.85 -8.22 7.64
C GLN A 23 24.66 -8.35 6.68
N THR A 24 24.58 -9.47 5.97
CA THR A 24 23.39 -9.82 5.19
C THR A 24 22.26 -10.20 6.14
N LEU A 25 21.19 -9.39 6.15
CA LEU A 25 19.98 -9.67 6.92
C LEU A 25 18.87 -10.22 6.02
N THR A 26 18.12 -11.18 6.54
CA THR A 26 16.93 -11.73 5.87
C THR A 26 15.69 -10.87 6.04
N VAL A 27 15.67 -9.98 7.05
CA VAL A 27 14.53 -9.11 7.37
C VAL A 27 15.05 -7.69 7.55
N SER A 28 14.43 -6.73 6.88
CA SER A 28 14.74 -5.31 7.00
C SER A 28 13.86 -4.63 8.05
N GLU A 29 14.25 -3.44 8.52
CA GLU A 29 13.39 -2.65 9.41
C GLU A 29 12.03 -2.35 8.77
N ALA A 30 12.01 -2.07 7.46
CA ALA A 30 10.78 -1.80 6.71
C ALA A 30 9.82 -3.00 6.73
N GLU A 31 10.36 -4.21 6.62
CA GLU A 31 9.58 -5.44 6.68
C GLU A 31 8.98 -5.67 8.08
N ILE A 32 9.72 -5.33 9.14
CA ILE A 32 9.18 -5.39 10.52
C ILE A 32 8.01 -4.43 10.68
N TRP A 33 8.11 -3.21 10.16
CA TRP A 33 7.00 -2.24 10.16
C TRP A 33 5.79 -2.72 9.36
N ARG A 34 6.01 -3.36 8.20
CA ARG A 34 4.93 -3.99 7.41
C ARG A 34 4.22 -5.07 8.22
N LEU A 35 4.96 -5.97 8.85
CA LEU A 35 4.40 -7.05 9.68
C LEU A 35 3.63 -6.51 10.90
N GLN A 36 4.13 -5.45 11.52
CA GLN A 36 3.40 -4.77 12.61
C GLN A 36 2.08 -4.17 12.10
N GLY A 37 2.11 -3.51 10.94
CA GLY A 37 0.91 -2.95 10.33
C GLY A 37 -0.15 -4.01 10.02
N GLN A 38 0.26 -5.20 9.56
CA GLN A 38 -0.65 -6.32 9.33
C GLN A 38 -1.30 -6.82 10.64
N ASP A 39 -0.51 -7.03 11.69
CA ASP A 39 -1.04 -7.44 13.01
C ASP A 39 -1.99 -6.39 13.60
N GLU A 40 -1.70 -5.11 13.42
CA GLU A 40 -2.59 -4.02 13.83
C GLU A 40 -3.88 -3.98 13.01
N PHE A 41 -3.78 -4.20 11.70
CA PHE A 41 -4.94 -4.29 10.81
C PHE A 41 -5.86 -5.45 11.20
N ASP A 42 -5.31 -6.64 11.43
CA ASP A 42 -6.05 -7.83 11.80
C ASP A 42 -6.75 -7.69 13.17
N GLN A 43 -6.18 -6.87 14.06
CA GLN A 43 -6.78 -6.51 15.33
C GLN A 43 -7.73 -5.30 15.25
N GLY A 44 -8.08 -4.84 14.05
CA GLY A 44 -9.02 -3.73 13.82
C GLY A 44 -8.46 -2.34 14.13
N ARG A 45 -7.15 -2.23 14.44
CA ARG A 45 -6.46 -0.98 14.77
C ARG A 45 -5.97 -0.28 13.51
N TYR A 46 -6.90 0.12 12.66
CA TYR A 46 -6.60 0.61 11.32
C TYR A 46 -5.77 1.89 11.29
N ALA A 47 -5.96 2.79 12.25
CA ALA A 47 -5.16 4.02 12.35
C ALA A 47 -3.70 3.76 12.77
N GLN A 48 -3.47 2.74 13.59
CA GLN A 48 -2.11 2.30 13.93
C GLN A 48 -1.47 1.57 12.75
N ALA A 49 -2.24 0.69 12.10
CA ALA A 49 -1.80 -0.02 10.90
C ALA A 49 -1.32 0.95 9.82
N GLU A 50 -2.10 2.00 9.54
CA GLU A 50 -1.72 3.08 8.62
C GLU A 50 -0.37 3.69 8.99
N LYS A 51 -0.14 4.03 10.27
CA LYS A 51 1.16 4.58 10.73
C LYS A 51 2.31 3.62 10.50
N SER A 52 2.12 2.34 10.81
CA SER A 52 3.13 1.30 10.60
C SER A 52 3.45 1.09 9.12
N PHE A 53 2.44 1.07 8.25
CA PHE A 53 2.65 0.98 6.79
C PHE A 53 3.32 2.23 6.21
N ASN A 54 2.96 3.43 6.68
CA ASN A 54 3.66 4.67 6.29
C ASN A 54 5.15 4.60 6.66
N ARG A 55 5.47 4.07 7.85
CA ARG A 55 6.86 3.92 8.26
C ARG A 55 7.62 2.91 7.40
N ALA A 56 6.98 1.83 6.97
CA ALA A 56 7.56 0.90 6.01
C ALA A 56 7.82 1.58 4.63
N ALA A 57 6.87 2.41 4.17
CA ALA A 57 7.00 3.17 2.93
C ALA A 57 8.17 4.17 2.98
N GLU A 58 8.31 4.91 4.08
CA GLU A 58 9.41 5.85 4.32
C GLU A 58 10.79 5.18 4.28
N LEU A 59 10.85 3.90 4.65
CA LEU A 59 12.06 3.08 4.59
C LEU A 59 12.29 2.43 3.20
N GLY A 60 11.49 2.81 2.19
CA GLY A 60 11.63 2.39 0.81
C GLY A 60 10.93 1.08 0.44
N LEU A 61 10.16 0.47 1.35
CA LEU A 61 9.38 -0.72 1.01
C LEU A 61 8.16 -0.31 0.19
N GLN A 62 8.09 -0.79 -1.05
CA GLN A 62 7.02 -0.44 -1.97
C GLN A 62 6.08 -1.62 -2.26
N GLU A 63 6.56 -2.86 -2.10
CA GLU A 63 5.79 -4.07 -2.37
C GLU A 63 4.56 -4.15 -1.45
N ASP A 64 3.37 -4.23 -2.04
CA ASP A 64 2.05 -4.30 -1.40
C ASP A 64 1.70 -3.18 -0.40
N ILE A 65 2.62 -2.26 -0.10
CA ILE A 65 2.43 -1.21 0.91
C ILE A 65 1.27 -0.28 0.52
N TYR A 66 1.17 0.10 -0.75
CA TYR A 66 0.05 0.91 -1.23
C TYR A 66 -1.30 0.21 -1.10
N TYR A 67 -1.34 -1.12 -1.27
CA TYR A 67 -2.55 -1.90 -1.03
C TYR A 67 -2.95 -1.87 0.45
N TRP A 68 -2.00 -2.10 1.35
CA TRP A 68 -2.26 -2.11 2.79
C TRP A 68 -2.65 -0.72 3.33
N LEU A 69 -2.02 0.35 2.84
CA LEU A 69 -2.40 1.73 3.16
C LEU A 69 -3.83 2.04 2.70
N ALA A 70 -4.14 1.78 1.42
CA ALA A 70 -5.48 2.00 0.88
C ALA A 70 -6.53 1.20 1.65
N LYS A 71 -6.27 -0.08 1.93
CA LYS A 71 -7.17 -0.94 2.70
C LYS A 71 -7.39 -0.43 4.12
N SER A 72 -6.34 0.03 4.79
CA SER A 72 -6.42 0.60 6.15
C SER A 72 -7.25 1.90 6.17
N LEU A 73 -7.09 2.76 5.17
CA LEU A 73 -7.86 4.00 5.03
C LEU A 73 -9.33 3.75 4.69
N LEU A 74 -9.63 2.78 3.80
CA LEU A 74 -11.00 2.38 3.50
C LEU A 74 -11.72 1.85 4.75
N LYS A 75 -11.03 1.07 5.60
CA LYS A 75 -11.58 0.62 6.89
C LYS A 75 -11.83 1.75 7.88
N GLN A 76 -11.12 2.87 7.72
CA GLN A 76 -11.38 4.12 8.46
C GLN A 76 -12.44 5.02 7.79
N GLN A 77 -13.12 4.55 6.72
CA GLN A 77 -14.09 5.34 5.95
C GLN A 77 -13.47 6.60 5.31
N LYS A 78 -12.20 6.51 4.89
CA LYS A 78 -11.45 7.59 4.23
C LYS A 78 -11.13 7.24 2.75
N PRO A 79 -12.14 7.06 1.88
CA PRO A 79 -11.91 6.64 0.49
C PRO A 79 -11.13 7.67 -0.33
N ALA A 80 -11.30 8.97 -0.05
CA ALA A 80 -10.56 10.04 -0.73
C ALA A 80 -9.06 9.99 -0.38
N ALA A 81 -8.72 9.76 0.89
CA ALA A 81 -7.32 9.62 1.31
C ALA A 81 -6.69 8.35 0.69
N ALA A 82 -7.44 7.24 0.65
CA ALA A 82 -6.98 6.01 0.01
C ALA A 82 -6.68 6.23 -1.49
N LEU A 83 -7.58 6.93 -2.19
CA LEU A 83 -7.37 7.30 -3.59
C LEU A 83 -6.12 8.17 -3.75
N ASN A 84 -5.95 9.21 -2.93
CA ASN A 84 -4.82 10.13 -3.06
C ASN A 84 -3.48 9.40 -2.97
N ILE A 85 -3.30 8.50 -1.99
CA ILE A 85 -2.04 7.74 -1.85
C ILE A 85 -1.76 6.89 -3.10
N VAL A 86 -2.76 6.16 -3.59
CA VAL A 86 -2.58 5.28 -4.75
C VAL A 86 -2.40 6.09 -6.04
N GLN A 87 -3.09 7.22 -6.17
CA GLN A 87 -2.95 8.13 -7.29
C GLN A 87 -1.55 8.73 -7.35
N SER A 88 -1.01 9.25 -6.23
CA SER A 88 0.36 9.76 -6.19
C SER A 88 1.38 8.69 -6.59
N ALA A 89 1.25 7.47 -6.08
CA ALA A 89 2.11 6.36 -6.49
C ALA A 89 1.98 6.02 -8.00
N PHE A 90 0.77 6.13 -8.55
CA PHE A 90 0.54 5.90 -9.97
C PHE A 90 1.23 6.97 -10.82
N ASP A 91 1.07 8.24 -10.46
CA ASP A 91 1.64 9.40 -11.15
C ASP A 91 3.17 9.38 -11.09
N ASP A 92 3.74 9.02 -9.93
CA ASP A 92 5.18 8.87 -9.72
C ASP A 92 5.77 7.60 -10.37
N LYS A 93 4.92 6.77 -10.99
CA LYS A 93 5.30 5.50 -11.63
C LYS A 93 5.91 4.47 -10.65
N THR A 94 5.64 4.62 -9.37
CA THR A 94 6.06 3.69 -8.31
C THR A 94 4.97 2.68 -7.95
N LEU A 95 3.73 2.89 -8.40
CA LEU A 95 2.64 1.92 -8.19
C LEU A 95 2.88 0.64 -8.99
N PRO A 96 2.97 -0.52 -8.33
CA PRO A 96 3.03 -1.82 -8.99
C PRO A 96 1.82 -2.06 -9.91
N LYS A 97 2.06 -2.72 -11.05
CA LYS A 97 1.06 -2.91 -12.12
C LYS A 97 -0.14 -3.77 -11.68
N ASP A 98 0.12 -4.73 -10.81
CA ASP A 98 -0.84 -5.59 -10.13
C ASP A 98 -1.83 -4.78 -9.27
N LEU A 99 -1.38 -3.68 -8.68
CA LEU A 99 -2.25 -2.75 -7.94
C LEU A 99 -3.05 -1.80 -8.84
N GLY A 100 -2.85 -1.84 -10.17
CA GLY A 100 -3.62 -1.04 -11.11
C GLY A 100 -5.14 -1.27 -11.00
N GLY A 101 -5.57 -2.49 -10.70
CA GLY A 101 -6.98 -2.78 -10.47
C GLY A 101 -7.53 -2.15 -9.18
N CYS A 102 -6.70 -2.05 -8.14
CA CYS A 102 -7.05 -1.36 -6.89
C CYS A 102 -7.22 0.14 -7.15
N TYR A 103 -6.33 0.76 -7.94
CA TYR A 103 -6.45 2.17 -8.31
C TYR A 103 -7.77 2.46 -9.03
N LEU A 104 -8.12 1.65 -10.05
CA LEU A 104 -9.38 1.83 -10.79
C LEU A 104 -10.62 1.67 -9.87
N LYS A 105 -10.59 0.72 -8.93
CA LYS A 105 -11.68 0.58 -7.94
C LYS A 105 -11.79 1.80 -7.02
N LEU A 106 -10.66 2.35 -6.57
CA LEU A 106 -10.66 3.55 -5.73
C LEU A 106 -11.21 4.77 -6.48
N LEU A 107 -10.92 4.92 -7.77
CA LEU A 107 -11.52 5.97 -8.59
C LEU A 107 -13.05 5.84 -8.64
N LEU A 108 -13.56 4.63 -8.89
CA LEU A 108 -15.01 4.37 -8.91
C LEU A 108 -15.67 4.63 -7.54
N LEU A 109 -15.01 4.24 -6.45
CA LEU A 109 -15.48 4.49 -5.08
C LEU A 109 -15.50 5.98 -4.71
N ASN A 110 -14.85 6.83 -5.50
CA ASN A 110 -14.82 8.29 -5.32
C ASN A 110 -15.52 8.99 -6.50
N ASP A 111 -16.44 8.30 -7.19
CA ASP A 111 -17.26 8.84 -8.28
C ASP A 111 -16.47 9.39 -9.48
N LYS A 112 -15.24 8.90 -9.71
CA LYS A 112 -14.35 9.32 -10.82
C LYS A 112 -14.37 8.34 -12.01
N ALA A 113 -15.56 8.01 -12.49
CA ALA A 113 -15.76 7.03 -13.55
C ALA A 113 -15.24 7.49 -14.93
N ASP A 114 -15.31 8.79 -15.19
CA ASP A 114 -14.75 9.46 -16.38
C ASP A 114 -13.22 9.31 -16.45
N VAL A 115 -12.55 9.46 -15.30
CA VAL A 115 -11.09 9.28 -15.19
C VAL A 115 -10.71 7.83 -15.48
N VAL A 116 -11.49 6.86 -14.98
CA VAL A 116 -11.27 5.44 -15.27
C VAL A 116 -11.32 5.18 -16.77
N GLU A 117 -12.34 5.68 -17.47
CA GLU A 117 -12.46 5.54 -18.92
C GLU A 117 -11.29 6.14 -19.67
N GLN A 118 -10.85 7.34 -19.28
CA GLN A 118 -9.72 7.98 -19.92
C GLN A 118 -8.43 7.17 -19.71
N LEU A 119 -8.19 6.69 -18.49
CA LEU A 119 -6.99 5.93 -18.15
C LEU A 119 -6.90 4.60 -18.90
N VAL A 120 -8.00 3.85 -18.97
CA VAL A 120 -8.00 2.55 -19.67
C VAL A 120 -7.88 2.70 -21.19
N LYS A 121 -8.18 3.87 -21.75
CA LYS A 121 -7.95 4.20 -23.17
C LYS A 121 -6.53 4.70 -23.44
N THR A 122 -6.01 5.59 -22.57
CA THR A 122 -4.76 6.33 -22.81
C THR A 122 -3.52 5.68 -22.20
N GLN A 123 -3.69 4.92 -21.11
CA GLN A 123 -2.58 4.34 -20.32
C GLN A 123 -2.66 2.82 -20.22
N THR A 124 -3.16 2.14 -21.26
CA THR A 124 -3.35 0.67 -21.32
C THR A 124 -2.15 -0.14 -20.82
N LYS A 125 -0.91 0.28 -21.14
CA LYS A 125 0.33 -0.40 -20.74
C LYS A 125 0.53 -0.46 -19.22
N ARG A 126 -0.05 0.47 -18.47
CA ARG A 126 0.00 0.55 -17.00
C ARG A 126 -0.98 -0.42 -16.32
N PHE A 127 -1.80 -1.15 -17.07
CA PHE A 127 -2.80 -2.08 -16.54
C PHE A 127 -2.66 -3.48 -17.15
N TYR A 128 -3.10 -4.51 -16.42
CA TYR A 128 -3.22 -5.86 -16.96
C TYR A 128 -4.54 -6.03 -17.72
N ALA A 129 -4.58 -7.03 -18.61
CA ALA A 129 -5.77 -7.33 -19.41
C ALA A 129 -7.06 -7.50 -18.58
N PRO A 130 -7.05 -8.18 -17.40
CA PRO A 130 -8.25 -8.26 -16.57
C PRO A 130 -8.76 -6.88 -16.14
N HIS A 131 -7.87 -5.95 -15.76
CA HIS A 131 -8.25 -4.58 -15.37
C HIS A 131 -8.99 -3.86 -16.49
N LEU A 132 -8.45 -3.95 -17.72
CA LEU A 132 -9.03 -3.30 -18.89
C LEU A 132 -10.37 -3.93 -19.33
N HIS A 133 -10.60 -5.21 -19.01
CA HIS A 133 -11.83 -5.90 -19.37
C HIS A 133 -13.02 -5.49 -18.50
N TRP A 134 -12.84 -5.38 -17.18
CA TRP A 134 -13.94 -5.08 -16.26
C TRP A 134 -14.16 -3.58 -16.02
N ALA A 135 -13.10 -2.76 -16.02
CA ALA A 135 -13.19 -1.35 -15.62
C ALA A 135 -14.12 -0.48 -16.49
N PRO A 136 -14.12 -0.59 -17.84
CA PRO A 136 -15.07 0.13 -18.69
C PRO A 136 -16.53 -0.28 -18.46
N ARG A 137 -16.76 -1.48 -17.90
CA ARG A 137 -18.09 -2.04 -17.67
C ARG A 137 -18.59 -1.81 -16.25
N ALA A 138 -17.82 -1.13 -15.40
CA ALA A 138 -18.16 -0.94 -13.99
C ALA A 138 -19.16 0.22 -13.75
N GLN A 139 -19.58 0.91 -14.82
CA GLN A 139 -20.45 2.10 -14.76
C GLN A 139 -21.96 1.80 -14.73
N TRP A 140 -22.38 0.53 -14.72
CA TRP A 140 -23.80 0.16 -14.71
C TRP A 140 -24.35 0.03 -13.28
N ARG A 141 -24.53 1.16 -12.58
CA ARG A 141 -25.47 1.30 -11.46
C ARG A 141 -26.01 2.71 -11.38
#